data_AF-A0A830C8L0-F1
#
_entry.id   AF-A0A830C8L0-F1
#
_cell.length_a   1.000
_cell.length_b   1.000
_cell.length_c   1.000
_cell.angle_alpha   90.00
_cell.angle_beta   90.00
_cell.angle_gamma   90.00
#
_symmetry.space_group_name_H-M   'P 1'
#
loop_
_entity.id
_entity.type
_entity.pdbx_description
1 polymer ?
#
loop_
_entity_poly.entity_id
_entity_poly.type
_entity_poly.pdbx_seq_one_letter_code
_entity_poly.pdbx_strand_id
1 'polypeptide(L)' 'MLMTQRQMLHVQNLRFPNPERIPKVRKSMCQIKHVLTERAIEEADPRRSAEMKRIVNAL' A
#
# COMPACT_ATOMS: atom_id res chain seq x y z
N MET A 1 14.44 0.41 -0.15
CA MET A 1 13.05 0.28 -0.63
C MET A 1 13.01 0.03 -2.15
N LEU A 2 11.98 -0.67 -2.66
CA LEU A 2 11.86 -1.08 -4.07
C LEU A 2 11.85 0.10 -5.06
N MET A 3 11.13 1.19 -4.75
CA MET A 3 11.05 2.36 -5.63
C MET A 3 12.38 3.07 -5.75
N THR A 4 13.07 3.30 -4.63
CA THR A 4 14.42 3.87 -4.59
C THR A 4 15.40 2.99 -5.35
N GLN A 5 15.37 1.67 -5.14
CA GLN A 5 16.23 0.74 -5.86
C GLN A 5 15.98 0.76 -7.37
N ARG A 6 14.71 0.83 -7.81
CA ARG A 6 14.35 0.97 -9.23
C ARG A 6 14.90 2.26 -9.83
N GLN A 7 14.75 3.39 -9.15
CA GLN A 7 15.29 4.68 -9.60
C GLN A 7 16.81 4.65 -9.70
N MET A 8 17.50 4.11 -8.68
CA MET A 8 18.96 4.00 -8.68
C MET A 8 19.49 3.16 -9.85
N LEU A 9 18.90 1.99 -10.09
CA LEU A 9 19.32 1.13 -11.19
C LEU A 9 19.03 1.75 -12.55
N HIS A 10 17.88 2.41 -12.71
CA HIS A 10 17.54 3.15 -13.92
C HIS A 10 18.58 4.25 -14.24
N VAL A 11 19.01 5.02 -13.24
CA VAL A 11 20.05 6.05 -13.39
C VAL A 11 21.39 5.47 -13.85
N GLN A 12 21.69 4.24 -13.44
CA GLN A 12 22.91 3.52 -13.82
C GLN A 12 22.78 2.74 -15.14
N ASN A 13 21.67 2.90 -15.89
CA ASN A 13 21.32 2.07 -17.05
C ASN A 13 21.28 0.56 -16.77
N LEU A 14 21.02 0.18 -15.51
CA LEU A 14 20.87 -1.20 -15.08
C LEU A 14 19.40 -1.59 -15.00
N ARG A 15 19.10 -2.84 -15.36
CA ARG A 15 17.75 -3.38 -15.29
C ARG A 15 17.39 -3.70 -13.84
N PHE A 16 16.17 -3.33 -13.44
CA PHE A 16 15.65 -3.70 -12.13
C PHE A 16 15.40 -5.22 -12.06
N PRO A 17 16.00 -5.95 -11.10
CA PRO A 17 15.78 -7.38 -10.94
C PRO A 17 14.39 -7.65 -10.37
N ASN A 18 13.72 -8.70 -10.85
CA ASN A 18 12.39 -9.13 -10.39
C ASN A 18 11.34 -7.99 -10.44
N PRO A 19 10.97 -7.52 -11.65
CA PRO A 19 10.06 -6.40 -11.84
C PRO A 19 8.65 -6.65 -11.27
N GLU A 20 8.27 -7.90 -11.05
CA GLU A 20 6.99 -8.30 -10.48
C GLU A 20 6.85 -7.97 -8.98
N ARG A 21 7.94 -7.61 -8.29
CA ARG A 21 7.90 -7.22 -6.88
C ARG A 21 7.06 -5.98 -6.62
N ILE A 22 7.15 -4.96 -7.49
CA ILE A 22 6.37 -3.72 -7.38
C ILE A 22 4.86 -3.99 -7.48
N PRO A 23 4.35 -4.65 -8.53
CA PRO A 23 2.92 -4.95 -8.62
C PRO A 23 2.43 -5.89 -7.49
N LYS A 24 3.26 -6.83 -7.01
CA LYS A 24 2.92 -7.68 -5.85
C LYS A 24 2.69 -6.83 -4.59
N VAL A 25 3.59 -5.90 -4.28
CA VAL A 25 3.43 -4.98 -3.14
C VAL A 25 2.20 -4.09 -3.32
N ARG A 26 2.00 -3.51 -4.52
CA ARG A 26 0.81 -2.69 -4.80
C ARG A 26 -0.50 -3.48 -4.61
N LYS A 27 -0.55 -4.73 -5.08
CA LYS A 27 -1.73 -5.60 -4.93
C LYS A 27 -2.00 -5.91 -3.46
N SER A 28 -0.97 -6.29 -2.70
CA SER A 28 -1.10 -6.56 -1.26
C SER A 28 -1.55 -5.33 -0.49
N MET A 29 -0.98 -4.15 -0.77
CA MET A 29 -1.42 -2.89 -0.16
C MET A 29 -2.88 -2.57 -0.48
N CYS A 30 -3.33 -2.78 -1.72
CA CYS A 30 -4.73 -2.62 -2.11
C CYS A 30 -5.65 -3.57 -1.34
N GLN A 31 -5.27 -4.84 -1.18
CA GLN A 31 -6.03 -5.82 -0.41
C GLN A 31 -6.09 -5.46 1.08
N ILE A 32 -4.99 -4.98 1.66
CA ILE A 32 -4.97 -4.49 3.04
C ILE A 32 -5.92 -3.30 3.19
N LYS A 33 -5.85 -2.32 2.27
CA LYS A 33 -6.76 -1.17 2.26
C LYS A 33 -8.22 -1.60 2.20
N HIS A 34 -8.53 -2.58 1.36
CA HIS A 34 -9.88 -3.14 1.25
C HIS A 34 -10.37 -3.74 2.58
N VAL A 35 -9.60 -4.66 3.16
CA VAL A 35 -9.94 -5.31 4.44
C VAL A 35 -10.11 -4.29 5.57
N LEU A 36 -9.24 -3.28 5.66
CA LEU A 36 -9.35 -2.24 6.68
C LEU A 36 -10.58 -1.36 6.46
N THR A 37 -10.97 -1.13 5.20
CA THR A 37 -12.19 -0.39 4.87
C THR A 37 -13.45 -1.18 5.26
N GLU A 38 -13.49 -2.48 4.98
CA GLU A 38 -14.61 -3.36 5.38
C GLU A 38 -14.80 -3.35 6.90
N ARG A 39 -13.71 -3.52 7.66
CA ARG A 39 -13.75 -3.44 9.13
C ARG A 39 -14.24 -2.09 9.64
N ALA A 40 -13.88 -0.99 8.97
CA ALA A 40 -14.35 0.34 9.35
C ALA A 40 -15.85 0.55 9.05
N ILE A 41 -16.44 -0.21 8.13
CA ILE A 41 -17.89 -0.20 7.85
C ILE A 41 -18.64 -0.98 8.93
N GLU A 42 -18.08 -2.11 9.37
CA GLU A 42 -18.67 -2.96 10.42
C GLU A 42 -18.54 -2.39 11.84
N GLU A 43 -17.63 -1.43 12.06
CA GLU A 43 -17.43 -0.77 13.35
C GLU A 43 -18.65 0.06 13.77
N ALA A 44 -19.22 -0.26 14.93
CA ALA A 44 -20.42 0.37 15.45
C ALA A 44 -20.15 1.77 16.03
N ASP A 45 -18.95 2.03 16.58
CA ASP A 45 -18.57 3.34 17.10
C ASP A 45 -18.13 4.28 15.95
N PRO A 46 -18.87 5.36 15.66
CA PRO A 46 -18.53 6.30 14.59
C PRO A 46 -17.15 6.95 14.77
N ARG A 47 -16.67 7.10 16.01
CA ARG A 47 -15.35 7.71 16.29
C ARG A 47 -14.22 6.76 15.87
N ARG A 48 -14.33 5.49 16.25
CA ARG A 48 -13.37 4.44 15.86
C ARG A 48 -13.38 4.20 14.35
N SER A 49 -14.56 4.19 13.73
CA SER A 49 -14.69 4.11 12.26
C SER A 49 -14.00 5.30 11.58
N ALA A 50 -14.18 6.52 12.09
CA ALA A 50 -13.55 7.72 11.53
C ALA A 50 -12.02 7.72 11.68
N GLU A 51 -11.51 7.26 12.83
CA GLU A 51 -10.06 7.10 13.05
C GLU A 51 -9.46 6.07 12.10
N MET A 52 -10.11 4.90 11.96
CA MET A 52 -9.68 3.85 11.03
C MET A 52 -9.65 4.37 9.59
N LYS A 53 -10.70 5.09 9.15
CA LYS A 53 -10.76 5.71 7.82
C LYS A 53 -9.67 6.76 7.60
N ARG A 54 -9.24 7.49 8.64
CA ARG A 54 -8.11 8.43 8.54
C ARG A 54 -6.80 7.69 8.34
N ILE A 55 -6.53 6.66 9.14
CA ILE A 55 -5.31 5.86 9.05
C ILE A 55 -5.20 5.21 7.66
N VAL A 56 -6.29 4.61 7.16
CA VAL A 56 -6.34 3.93 5.86
C VAL A 56 -6.08 4.88 4.68
N ASN A 57 -6.45 6.16 4.78
CA ASN A 57 -6.26 7.13 3.71
C ASN A 57 -4.98 7.95 3.84
N ALA A 58 -4.33 7.93 5.01
CA ALA A 58 -2.99 8.47 5.21
C ALA A 58 -1.88 7.50 4.77
N LEU A 59 -2.22 6.23 4.53
CA LEU A 59 -1.38 5.17 3.97
C LEU A 59 -1.49 5.11 2.44
#